data_AF-A0A1Q5LKC8-F1
#
_entry.id   AF-A0A1Q5LKC8-F1
#
_cell.length_a   1.000
_cell.length_b   1.000
_cell.length_c   1.000
_cell.angle_alpha   90.00
_cell.angle_beta   90.00
_cell.angle_gamma   90.00
#
_symmetry.space_group_name_H-M   'P 1'
#
loop_
_entity.id
_entity.type
_entity.pdbx_description
1 polymer ?
#
loop_
_entity_poly.entity_id
_entity_poly.type
_entity_poly.pdbx_seq_one_letter_code
_entity_poly.pdbx_strand_id
1 'polypeptide(L)'
;MTSTAVQHQSERAERIPIRVKDPSVPTHPWTAPLDRAAIERYLSAVREWEPVDWSAVFEDVDALLNGEVSHHAAGSTGRKRAVAPPEYDDADELAQRFRGALMQLVHRGLRDEADKKHPDIAALIEQARVLRSEELPGDPWQALGHLRRLGRVTLQLAQRLDEVGIVKGLIE
;
A
#
# COMPACT_ATOMS: atom_id res chain seq x y z
N MET A 1 -37.24 -23.13 51.62
CA MET A 1 -36.05 -22.41 52.13
C MET A 1 -34.81 -23.04 51.50
N THR A 2 -34.07 -22.23 50.73
CA THR A 2 -32.63 -22.28 50.35
C THR A 2 -32.02 -23.61 49.89
N SER A 3 -31.63 -23.84 48.62
CA SER A 3 -30.77 -23.10 47.66
C SER A 3 -29.26 -23.33 47.82
N THR A 4 -28.61 -23.59 46.66
CA THR A 4 -27.17 -23.43 46.28
C THR A 4 -26.16 -24.37 46.99
N ALA A 5 -25.06 -24.86 46.40
CA ALA A 5 -24.28 -24.50 45.20
C ALA A 5 -23.52 -25.78 44.74
N VAL A 6 -23.53 -26.14 43.45
CA VAL A 6 -22.53 -25.71 42.45
C VAL A 6 -21.09 -25.81 42.96
N GLN A 7 -20.42 -26.92 42.65
CA GLN A 7 -18.96 -26.97 42.57
C GLN A 7 -18.56 -27.48 41.18
N HIS A 8 -18.46 -26.50 40.28
CA HIS A 8 -17.40 -26.37 39.28
C HIS A 8 -16.80 -27.66 38.72
N GLN A 9 -17.40 -28.13 37.62
CA GLN A 9 -16.63 -28.73 36.54
C GLN A 9 -15.66 -27.66 36.02
N SER A 10 -14.45 -27.64 36.58
CA SER A 10 -13.33 -26.94 35.94
C SER A 10 -12.81 -27.88 34.87
N GLU A 11 -13.32 -27.69 33.65
CA GLU A 11 -12.81 -28.29 32.43
C GLU A 11 -11.29 -28.17 32.43
N ARG A 12 -10.62 -29.32 32.32
CA ARG A 12 -9.18 -29.41 32.10
C ARG A 12 -8.86 -28.61 30.85
N ALA A 13 -8.27 -27.43 31.02
CA ALA A 13 -7.54 -26.77 29.97
C ALA A 13 -6.50 -27.77 29.43
N GLU A 14 -6.74 -28.27 28.21
CA GLU A 14 -5.76 -29.05 27.46
C GLU A 14 -4.49 -28.22 27.36
N ARG A 15 -3.49 -28.57 28.17
CA ARG A 15 -2.18 -27.95 28.11
C ARG A 15 -1.58 -28.36 26.78
N ILE A 16 -1.41 -27.38 25.89
CA ILE A 16 -0.61 -27.52 24.67
C ILE A 16 0.71 -28.19 25.08
N PRO A 17 1.09 -29.34 24.48
CA PRO A 17 2.31 -30.02 24.86
C PRO A 17 3.49 -29.10 24.56
N ILE A 18 4.13 -28.60 25.61
CA ILE A 18 5.38 -27.86 25.49
C ILE A 18 6.42 -28.87 25.01
N ARG A 19 6.93 -28.70 23.79
CA ARG A 19 8.04 -29.50 23.28
C ARG A 19 9.21 -29.34 24.25
N VAL A 20 9.52 -30.40 25.01
CA VAL A 20 10.71 -30.46 25.85
C VAL A 20 11.91 -30.39 24.92
N LYS A 21 12.78 -29.40 25.13
CA LYS A 21 14.00 -29.22 24.35
C LYS A 21 14.86 -30.47 24.52
N ASP A 22 15.14 -31.16 23.42
CA ASP A 22 16.11 -32.25 23.41
C ASP A 22 17.50 -31.65 23.70
N PRO A 23 18.15 -32.01 24.83
CA PRO A 23 19.44 -31.44 25.20
C PRO A 23 20.57 -31.87 24.27
N SER A 24 20.36 -32.89 23.42
CA SER A 24 21.34 -33.39 22.46
C SER A 24 21.38 -32.61 21.13
N VAL A 25 20.40 -31.75 20.87
CA VAL A 25 20.36 -30.92 19.65
C VAL A 25 21.13 -29.62 19.90
N PRO A 26 22.26 -29.36 19.19
CA PRO A 26 22.95 -28.09 19.29
C PRO A 26 22.01 -26.97 18.82
N THR A 27 21.56 -26.12 19.74
CA THR A 27 20.86 -24.91 19.35
C THR A 27 21.88 -23.82 19.11
N HIS A 28 22.05 -23.41 17.86
CA HIS A 28 22.64 -22.10 17.61
C HIS A 28 21.77 -21.05 18.32
N PRO A 29 22.36 -20.18 19.16
CA PRO A 29 21.60 -19.11 19.77
C PRO A 29 21.03 -18.27 18.63
N TRP A 30 19.70 -18.16 18.60
CA TRP A 30 19.02 -17.31 17.63
C TRP A 30 19.45 -15.86 17.89
N THR A 31 20.09 -15.25 16.90
CA THR A 31 20.35 -13.81 16.90
C THR A 31 19.18 -13.15 16.20
N ALA A 32 18.46 -12.30 16.92
CA ALA A 32 17.39 -11.52 16.32
C ALA A 32 17.94 -10.69 15.16
N PRO A 33 17.33 -10.72 13.97
CA PRO A 33 17.78 -9.91 12.83
C PRO A 33 17.58 -8.41 13.08
N LEU A 34 16.74 -8.06 14.06
CA LEU A 34 16.43 -6.71 14.48
C LEU A 34 16.67 -6.58 15.99
N ASP A 35 17.22 -5.45 16.40
CA ASP A 35 17.29 -5.11 17.83
C ASP A 35 15.91 -4.76 18.39
N ARG A 36 15.83 -4.60 19.72
CA ARG A 36 14.58 -4.26 20.42
C ARG A 36 13.93 -2.99 19.87
N ALA A 37 14.71 -1.94 19.62
CA ALA A 37 14.20 -0.65 19.16
C ALA A 37 13.64 -0.74 17.73
N ALA A 38 14.27 -1.54 16.86
CA ALA A 38 13.77 -1.84 15.54
C ALA A 38 12.47 -2.67 15.58
N ILE A 39 12.36 -3.64 16.50
CA ILE A 39 11.13 -4.41 16.70
C ILE A 39 9.99 -3.52 17.22
N GLU A 40 10.27 -2.64 18.20
CA GLU A 40 9.27 -1.71 18.74
C GLU A 40 8.77 -0.74 17.67
N ARG A 41 9.67 -0.19 16.84
CA ARG A 41 9.28 0.64 15.68
C ARG A 41 8.43 -0.12 14.68
N TYR A 42 8.80 -1.36 14.35
CA TYR A 42 8.02 -2.20 13.44
C TYR A 42 6.62 -2.48 14.00
N LEU A 43 6.52 -2.83 15.29
CA LEU A 43 5.24 -3.10 15.94
C LEU A 43 4.35 -1.85 16.01
N SER A 44 4.92 -0.68 16.30
CA SER A 44 4.17 0.58 16.26
C SER A 44 3.66 0.87 14.85
N ALA A 45 4.52 0.74 13.83
CA ALA A 45 4.11 0.93 12.44
C ALA A 45 3.00 -0.04 12.00
N VAL A 46 3.02 -1.29 12.46
CA VAL A 46 1.94 -2.26 12.18
C VAL A 46 0.65 -1.90 12.92
N ARG A 47 0.73 -1.31 14.11
CA ARG A 47 -0.45 -0.92 14.90
C ARG A 47 -1.10 0.36 14.40
N GLU A 48 -0.29 1.29 13.90
CA GLU A 48 -0.72 2.54 13.28
C GLU A 48 -1.08 2.35 11.80
N TRP A 49 -0.94 1.13 11.28
CA TRP A 49 -1.26 0.83 9.89
C TRP A 49 -2.77 0.99 9.64
N GLU A 50 -3.10 2.01 8.87
CA GLU A 50 -4.45 2.19 8.32
C GLU A 50 -4.55 1.53 6.94
N PRO A 51 -5.70 0.92 6.61
CA PRO A 51 -5.99 0.48 5.26
C PRO A 51 -5.84 1.64 4.27
N VAL A 52 -5.40 1.34 3.05
CA VAL A 52 -5.37 2.32 1.96
C VAL A 52 -6.79 2.85 1.72
N ASP A 53 -6.96 4.16 1.81
CA ASP A 53 -8.16 4.86 1.37
C ASP A 53 -8.16 4.93 -0.16
N TRP A 54 -8.85 3.96 -0.77
CA TRP A 54 -8.90 3.83 -2.23
C TRP A 54 -9.70 4.97 -2.88
N SER A 55 -10.72 5.50 -2.22
CA SER A 55 -11.49 6.63 -2.73
C SER A 55 -10.60 7.87 -2.86
N ALA A 56 -9.85 8.21 -1.80
CA ALA A 56 -8.90 9.32 -1.84
C ALA A 56 -7.82 9.11 -2.92
N VAL A 57 -7.30 7.88 -3.06
CA VAL A 57 -6.33 7.55 -4.12
C VAL A 57 -6.91 7.79 -5.51
N PHE A 58 -8.16 7.43 -5.78
CA PHE A 58 -8.76 7.65 -7.11
C PHE A 58 -9.13 9.11 -7.34
N GLU A 59 -9.59 9.84 -6.33
CA GLU A 59 -9.76 11.30 -6.40
C GLU A 59 -8.45 12.00 -6.80
N ASP A 60 -7.33 11.58 -6.19
CA ASP A 60 -6.00 12.07 -6.50
C ASP A 60 -5.54 11.70 -7.92
N VAL A 61 -5.83 10.48 -8.38
CA VAL A 61 -5.57 10.05 -9.76
C VAL A 61 -6.34 10.95 -10.73
N ASP A 62 -7.62 11.19 -10.48
CA ASP A 62 -8.47 12.02 -11.33
C ASP A 62 -7.99 13.48 -11.34
N ALA A 63 -7.64 14.03 -10.18
CA ALA A 63 -7.07 15.37 -10.09
C ALA A 63 -5.77 15.50 -10.90
N LEU A 64 -4.88 14.50 -10.85
CA LEU A 64 -3.59 14.53 -11.56
C LEU A 64 -3.69 14.29 -13.07
N LEU A 65 -4.58 13.37 -13.48
CA LEU A 65 -4.70 12.94 -14.87
C LEU A 65 -5.71 13.78 -15.66
N ASN A 66 -6.77 14.26 -15.02
CA ASN A 66 -7.85 15.03 -15.66
C ASN A 66 -7.80 16.54 -15.32
N GLY A 67 -6.98 16.95 -14.33
CA GLY A 67 -6.76 18.38 -14.00
C GLY A 67 -6.01 19.17 -15.07
N GLU A 68 -5.52 18.52 -16.13
CA GLU A 68 -5.05 19.21 -17.33
C GLU A 68 -6.27 19.65 -18.15
N VAL A 69 -6.57 20.94 -17.99
CA VAL A 69 -7.48 21.77 -18.78
C VAL A 69 -8.91 21.97 -18.25
N SER A 70 -9.03 22.75 -17.16
CA SER A 70 -10.18 23.65 -17.04
C SER A 70 -10.08 24.75 -18.10
N HIS A 71 -10.68 24.49 -19.27
CA HIS A 71 -10.98 25.46 -20.32
C HIS A 71 -12.08 26.46 -19.92
N HIS A 72 -12.58 26.45 -18.67
CA HIS A 72 -13.70 27.31 -18.25
C HIS A 72 -13.31 28.75 -17.86
N ALA A 73 -12.04 29.12 -17.99
CA ALA A 73 -11.63 30.53 -18.08
C ALA A 73 -11.24 30.89 -19.53
N ALA A 74 -12.06 30.49 -20.52
CA ALA A 74 -11.98 31.02 -21.87
C ALA A 74 -12.43 32.49 -21.88
N GLY A 75 -11.49 33.36 -21.49
CA GLY A 75 -11.68 34.79 -21.41
C GLY A 75 -10.35 35.55 -21.37
N SER A 76 -9.32 35.13 -22.13
CA SER A 76 -8.47 36.07 -22.86
C SER A 76 -7.49 35.36 -23.77
N THR A 77 -7.34 35.95 -24.93
CA THR A 77 -6.44 35.62 -26.02
C THR A 77 -4.98 35.86 -25.65
N GLY A 78 -4.10 35.02 -26.19
CA GLY A 78 -2.71 35.40 -26.43
C GLY A 78 -1.68 34.89 -25.42
N ARG A 79 -0.65 34.23 -25.99
CA ARG A 79 0.59 33.78 -25.37
C ARG A 79 0.42 32.52 -24.51
N LYS A 80 1.22 31.51 -24.87
CA LYS A 80 1.55 30.30 -24.10
C LYS A 80 2.07 30.75 -22.72
N ARG A 81 1.16 31.16 -21.83
CA ARG A 81 1.48 31.43 -20.42
C ARG A 81 1.93 30.08 -19.90
N ALA A 82 3.16 30.02 -19.40
CA ALA A 82 3.61 28.92 -18.57
C ALA A 82 2.53 28.75 -17.50
N VAL A 83 1.71 27.71 -17.66
CA VAL A 83 0.76 27.27 -16.64
C VAL A 83 1.66 27.02 -15.45
N ALA A 84 1.52 27.79 -14.36
CA ALA A 84 2.31 27.51 -13.18
C ALA A 84 2.06 26.03 -12.79
N PRO A 85 3.08 25.28 -12.36
CA PRO A 85 2.85 23.96 -11.79
C PRO A 85 1.73 24.09 -10.74
N PRO A 86 0.76 23.17 -10.67
CA PRO A 86 -0.16 23.16 -9.55
C PRO A 86 0.69 23.11 -8.28
N GLU A 87 0.49 24.05 -7.36
CA GLU A 87 1.07 23.97 -6.02
C GLU A 87 0.38 22.79 -5.33
N TYR A 88 1.05 21.64 -5.33
CA TYR A 88 0.75 20.57 -4.41
C TYR A 88 1.57 20.86 -3.17
N ASP A 89 0.98 21.59 -2.22
CA ASP A 89 1.59 21.82 -0.90
C ASP A 89 2.03 20.48 -0.24
N ASP A 90 1.46 19.36 -0.71
CA ASP A 90 1.68 18.01 -0.21
C ASP A 90 2.19 17.01 -1.28
N ALA A 91 3.01 17.44 -2.25
CA ALA A 91 3.52 16.57 -3.34
C ALA A 91 4.19 15.28 -2.80
N ASP A 92 4.92 15.38 -1.70
CA ASP A 92 5.53 14.23 -1.03
C ASP A 92 4.48 13.31 -0.41
N GLU A 93 3.46 13.85 0.25
CA GLU A 93 2.38 13.05 0.83
C GLU A 93 1.60 12.31 -0.26
N LEU A 94 1.30 13.00 -1.36
CA LEU A 94 0.65 12.42 -2.53
C LEU A 94 1.50 11.31 -3.14
N ALA A 95 2.81 11.51 -3.26
CA ALA A 95 3.72 10.46 -3.69
C ALA A 95 3.69 9.26 -2.73
N GLN A 96 3.74 9.49 -1.41
CA GLN A 96 3.67 8.42 -0.42
C GLN A 96 2.35 7.66 -0.48
N ARG A 97 1.22 8.35 -0.69
CA ARG A 97 -0.09 7.73 -0.84
C ARG A 97 -0.13 6.77 -2.03
N PHE A 98 0.36 7.19 -3.20
CA PHE A 98 0.48 6.29 -4.35
C PHE A 98 1.47 5.15 -4.13
N ARG A 99 2.62 5.41 -3.50
CA ARG A 99 3.60 4.37 -3.18
C ARG A 99 2.98 3.30 -2.26
N GLY A 100 2.19 3.71 -1.25
CA GLY A 100 1.43 2.82 -0.38
C GLY A 100 0.39 2.00 -1.12
N ALA A 101 -0.42 2.66 -1.97
CA ALA A 101 -1.41 2.00 -2.82
C ALA A 101 -0.78 0.96 -3.75
N LEU A 102 0.30 1.32 -4.46
CA LEU A 102 1.05 0.41 -5.33
C LEU A 102 1.65 -0.77 -4.55
N MET A 103 2.17 -0.53 -3.35
CA MET A 103 2.67 -1.61 -2.50
C MET A 103 1.57 -2.62 -2.19
N GLN A 104 0.37 -2.16 -1.84
CA GLN A 104 -0.76 -3.05 -1.57
C GLN A 104 -1.19 -3.84 -2.81
N LEU A 105 -1.31 -3.19 -3.98
CA LEU A 105 -1.68 -3.87 -5.23
C LEU A 105 -0.64 -4.90 -5.65
N VAL A 106 0.65 -4.55 -5.58
CA VAL A 106 1.76 -5.48 -5.87
C VAL A 106 1.70 -6.68 -4.94
N HIS A 107 1.51 -6.48 -3.62
CA HIS A 107 1.41 -7.59 -2.69
C HIS A 107 0.21 -8.49 -2.97
N ARG A 108 -0.96 -7.93 -3.31
CA ARG A 108 -2.13 -8.73 -3.69
C ARG A 108 -1.87 -9.51 -4.98
N GLY A 109 -1.34 -8.86 -6.01
CA GLY A 109 -1.01 -9.52 -7.28
C GLY A 109 -0.03 -10.69 -7.10
N LEU A 110 1.02 -10.52 -6.31
CA LEU A 110 2.00 -11.58 -6.04
C LEU A 110 1.42 -12.71 -5.18
N ARG A 111 0.63 -12.38 -4.16
CA ARG A 111 -0.03 -13.37 -3.29
C ARG A 111 -0.91 -14.32 -4.09
N ASP A 112 -1.62 -13.78 -5.08
CA ASP A 112 -2.53 -14.53 -5.95
C ASP A 112 -1.84 -15.06 -7.24
N GLU A 113 -0.52 -14.92 -7.32
CA GLU A 113 0.34 -15.35 -8.45
C GLU A 113 -0.07 -14.76 -9.81
N ALA A 114 -0.62 -13.54 -9.80
CA ALA A 114 -1.05 -12.85 -11.01
C ALA A 114 0.11 -12.59 -11.98
N ASP A 115 1.31 -12.34 -11.45
CA ASP A 115 2.55 -12.15 -12.20
C ASP A 115 2.93 -13.39 -13.03
N LYS A 116 2.62 -14.59 -12.54
CA LYS A 116 2.90 -15.84 -13.28
C LYS A 116 1.84 -16.14 -14.34
N LYS A 117 0.60 -15.69 -14.11
CA LYS A 117 -0.57 -16.00 -14.94
C LYS A 117 -0.80 -14.97 -16.04
N HIS A 118 -0.42 -13.72 -15.80
CA HIS A 118 -0.77 -12.57 -16.64
C HIS A 118 0.49 -11.71 -16.91
N PRO A 119 1.11 -11.83 -18.09
CA PRO A 119 2.35 -11.12 -18.42
C PRO A 119 2.22 -9.58 -18.37
N ASP A 120 1.03 -9.04 -18.65
CA ASP A 120 0.72 -7.62 -18.55
C ASP A 120 0.70 -7.14 -17.09
N ILE A 121 0.13 -7.92 -16.17
CA ILE A 121 0.18 -7.65 -14.72
C ILE A 121 1.62 -7.75 -14.21
N ALA A 122 2.39 -8.74 -14.67
CA ALA A 122 3.80 -8.87 -14.32
C ALA A 122 4.60 -7.62 -14.70
N ALA A 123 4.39 -7.10 -15.92
CA ALA A 123 5.04 -5.88 -16.38
C ALA A 123 4.66 -4.65 -15.53
N LEU A 124 3.38 -4.53 -15.14
CA LEU A 124 2.92 -3.45 -14.26
C LEU A 124 3.49 -3.57 -12.83
N ILE A 125 3.62 -4.79 -12.30
CA ILE A 125 4.23 -5.03 -10.98
C ILE A 125 5.70 -4.58 -10.98
N GLU A 126 6.46 -4.91 -12.01
CA GLU A 126 7.87 -4.48 -12.12
C GLU A 126 7.98 -2.97 -12.29
N GLN A 127 7.15 -2.35 -13.12
CA GLN A 127 7.09 -0.89 -13.25
C GLN A 127 6.75 -0.22 -11.91
N ALA A 128 5.76 -0.74 -11.18
CA ALA A 128 5.37 -0.22 -9.88
C ALA A 128 6.49 -0.32 -8.84
N ARG A 129 7.27 -1.42 -8.84
CA ARG A 129 8.41 -1.60 -7.94
C ARG A 129 9.52 -0.58 -8.22
N VAL A 130 9.87 -0.38 -9.50
CA VAL A 130 10.87 0.61 -9.92
C VAL A 130 10.42 2.03 -9.53
N LEU A 131 9.23 2.43 -9.95
CA LEU A 131 8.67 3.77 -9.67
C LEU A 131 8.58 4.05 -8.17
N ARG A 132 8.23 3.05 -7.35
CA ARG A 132 8.15 3.23 -5.90
C ARG A 132 9.51 3.50 -5.24
N SER A 133 10.60 3.01 -5.82
CA SER A 133 11.97 3.24 -5.33
C SER A 133 12.61 4.54 -5.81
N GLU A 134 12.05 5.18 -6.84
CA GLU A 134 12.54 6.47 -7.33
C GLU A 134 12.23 7.57 -6.30
N GLU A 135 13.20 8.44 -6.06
CA GLU A 135 13.02 9.66 -5.26
C GLU A 135 12.13 10.66 -6.01
N LEU A 136 11.34 11.45 -5.26
CA LEU A 136 10.57 12.52 -5.87
C LEU A 136 11.53 13.61 -6.37
N PRO A 137 11.47 14.01 -7.66
CA PRO A 137 12.31 15.08 -8.15
C PRO A 137 12.04 16.42 -7.45
N GLY A 138 13.08 17.19 -7.15
CA GLY A 138 12.93 18.53 -6.56
C GLY A 138 12.45 19.61 -7.53
N ASP A 139 12.54 19.37 -8.85
CA ASP A 139 11.96 20.26 -9.86
C ASP A 139 10.44 20.04 -9.95
N PRO A 140 9.59 21.07 -9.82
CA PRO A 140 8.14 20.92 -9.77
C PRO A 140 7.51 20.22 -10.99
N TRP A 141 8.05 20.41 -12.19
CA TRP A 141 7.52 19.76 -13.39
C TRP A 141 7.91 18.29 -13.45
N GLN A 142 9.14 17.98 -13.05
CA GLN A 142 9.59 16.60 -12.93
C GLN A 142 8.83 15.87 -11.81
N ALA A 143 8.55 16.55 -10.69
CA ALA A 143 7.72 16.04 -9.60
C ALA A 143 6.32 15.71 -10.11
N LEU A 144 5.66 16.64 -10.79
CA LEU A 144 4.34 16.42 -11.40
C LEU A 144 4.36 15.26 -12.41
N GLY A 145 5.39 15.20 -13.26
CA GLY A 145 5.57 14.10 -14.19
C GLY A 145 5.73 12.75 -13.49
N HIS A 146 6.48 12.71 -12.39
CA HIS A 146 6.65 11.53 -11.56
C HIS A 146 5.33 11.12 -10.87
N LEU A 147 4.59 12.07 -10.29
CA LEU A 147 3.28 11.85 -9.69
C LEU A 147 2.27 11.29 -10.70
N ARG A 148 2.23 11.84 -11.92
CA ARG A 148 1.36 11.32 -13.00
C ARG A 148 1.73 9.89 -13.40
N ARG A 149 3.02 9.54 -13.40
CA ARG A 149 3.45 8.16 -13.65
C ARG A 149 3.01 7.24 -12.52
N LEU A 150 3.18 7.64 -11.26
CA LEU A 150 2.67 6.90 -10.10
C LEU A 150 1.15 6.69 -10.18
N GLY A 151 0.38 7.75 -10.41
CA GLY A 151 -1.08 7.67 -10.53
C GLY A 151 -1.53 6.78 -11.69
N ARG A 152 -0.90 6.89 -12.88
CA ARG A 152 -1.22 6.04 -14.03
C ARG A 152 -0.94 4.57 -13.78
N VAL A 153 0.22 4.22 -13.23
CA VAL A 153 0.54 2.82 -12.92
C VAL A 153 -0.38 2.27 -11.83
N THR A 154 -0.76 3.11 -10.85
CA THR A 154 -1.74 2.74 -9.81
C THR A 154 -3.09 2.38 -10.43
N LEU A 155 -3.63 3.26 -11.28
CA LEU A 155 -4.90 3.02 -11.98
C LEU A 155 -4.84 1.76 -12.85
N GLN A 156 -3.81 1.63 -13.68
CA GLN A 156 -3.66 0.49 -14.59
C GLN A 156 -3.56 -0.83 -13.82
N LEU A 157 -2.74 -0.89 -12.77
CA LEU A 157 -2.57 -2.10 -11.98
C LEU A 157 -3.86 -2.45 -11.21
N ALA A 158 -4.56 -1.45 -10.66
CA ALA A 158 -5.85 -1.67 -10.01
C ALA A 158 -6.89 -2.24 -10.99
N GLN A 159 -7.01 -1.65 -12.18
CA GLN A 159 -7.92 -2.12 -13.24
C GLN A 159 -7.61 -3.57 -13.65
N ARG A 160 -6.34 -3.89 -13.93
CA ARG A 160 -5.97 -5.25 -14.34
C ARG A 160 -6.22 -6.29 -13.26
N LEU A 161 -5.97 -5.94 -11.99
CA LEU A 161 -6.25 -6.84 -10.87
C LEU A 161 -7.76 -7.02 -10.64
N ASP A 162 -8.58 -6.02 -10.96
CA ASP A 162 -10.05 -6.10 -10.87
C ASP A 162 -10.62 -6.98 -11.99
N GLU A 163 -10.13 -6.81 -13.22
CA GLU A 163 -10.50 -7.61 -14.39
C GLU A 163 -10.27 -9.12 -14.17
N VAL A 164 -9.20 -9.50 -13.45
CA VAL A 164 -8.91 -10.90 -13.10
C VAL A 164 -9.52 -11.33 -11.75
N GLY A 165 -10.26 -10.44 -11.09
CA GLY A 165 -11.03 -10.70 -9.87
C GLY A 165 -10.22 -10.81 -8.58
N ILE A 166 -8.96 -10.35 -8.56
CA ILE A 166 -8.08 -10.35 -7.38
C ILE A 166 -8.41 -9.21 -6.43
N VAL A 167 -8.77 -8.05 -6.98
CA VAL A 167 -9.39 -6.96 -6.25
C VAL A 167 -10.83 -6.81 -6.74
N LYS A 168 -11.72 -6.31 -5.89
CA LYS A 168 -13.12 -6.03 -6.25
C LYS A 168 -13.56 -4.76 -5.55
N GLY A 169 -14.34 -3.94 -6.24
CA GLY A 169 -14.92 -2.71 -5.68
C GLY A 169 -13.88 -1.66 -5.29
N LEU A 170 -12.71 -1.69 -5.94
CA LEU A 170 -11.75 -0.58 -5.82
C LEU A 170 -12.11 0.56 -6.78
N ILE A 171 -12.57 0.22 -7.97
CA ILE A 171 -12.94 1.15 -9.03
C ILE A 171 -14.45 1.01 -9.20
N GLU A 172 -15.20 2.00 -8.73
CA GLU A 172 -16.67 2.07 -8.89
C GLU A 172 -17.06 3.06 -10.00
#